data_AF-A0A4V2YVX1-F1
#
_entry.id   AF-A0A4V2YVX1-F1
#
_cell.length_a   1.000
_cell.length_b   1.000
_cell.length_c   1.000
_cell.angle_alpha   90.00
_cell.angle_beta   90.00
_cell.angle_gamma   90.00
#
_symmetry.space_group_name_H-M   'P 1'
#
loop_
_entity.id
_entity.type
_entity.pdbx_description
1 polymer ?
#
loop_
_entity_poly.entity_id
_entity_poly.type
_entity_poly.pdbx_seq_one_letter_code
_entity_poly.pdbx_strand_id
1 'polypeptide(L)'
;MAAIRAIREVLVKGLVFGEGQARIRGADKEIEELAESIRRHGMLEPIVVCPSARDPQKLEVLMGQRRVQAHRILGRRTILAAIIDRPVDLTTARVLSLTENLLRVDLDTRDIIDGCTTLYRKYGSARMVAEETGLPYNTVRKHVKYDRLTTELQEMVDSGEVVLDVALKVQDVADTDVPLEPDEVKLLAREMSEMTAAQRRTVIKAKQESPETPVESLLKEHASPKKKVKQIIVTLSPDEHQALQAYAKQRKVTQDKAAHILISDALELMLEEKLSA
;
A
#
# COMPACT_ATOMS: atom_id res chain seq x y z
N MET A 1 -8.39 17.31 -23.22
CA MET A 1 -7.47 17.48 -22.08
C MET A 1 -7.49 18.93 -21.63
N ALA A 2 -7.58 19.18 -20.33
CA ALA A 2 -7.44 20.53 -19.77
C ALA A 2 -5.95 20.89 -19.79
N ALA A 3 -5.57 21.88 -20.60
CA ALA A 3 -4.17 22.23 -20.79
C ALA A 3 -3.83 23.51 -20.01
N ILE A 4 -2.66 23.54 -19.38
CA ILE A 4 -2.12 24.76 -18.80
C ILE A 4 -1.76 25.71 -19.94
N ARG A 5 -2.32 26.92 -19.91
CA ARG A 5 -2.08 27.94 -20.95
C ARG A 5 -1.16 29.07 -20.51
N ALA A 6 -1.10 29.33 -19.21
CA ALA A 6 -0.30 30.40 -18.65
C ALA A 6 0.14 30.06 -17.23
N ILE A 7 1.28 30.59 -16.83
CA ILE A 7 1.73 30.62 -15.44
C ILE A 7 1.92 32.09 -15.07
N ARG A 8 1.21 32.56 -14.04
CA ARG A 8 1.30 33.94 -13.57
C ARG A 8 0.88 34.08 -12.11
N GLU A 9 1.22 35.21 -11.50
CA GLU A 9 0.69 35.55 -10.19
C GLU A 9 -0.80 35.90 -10.25
N VAL A 10 -1.56 35.42 -9.26
CA VAL A 10 -2.99 35.69 -9.09
C VAL A 10 -3.28 36.14 -7.67
N LEU A 11 -4.36 36.91 -7.48
CA LEU A 11 -4.76 37.39 -6.16
C LEU A 11 -5.25 36.25 -5.28
N VAL A 12 -4.67 36.11 -4.08
CA VAL A 12 -5.06 35.08 -3.10
C VAL A 12 -6.53 35.24 -2.68
N LYS A 13 -7.03 36.49 -2.61
CA LYS A 13 -8.45 36.78 -2.31
C LYS A 13 -9.42 36.30 -3.40
N GLY A 14 -8.96 36.13 -4.64
CA GLY A 14 -9.77 35.66 -5.76
C GLY A 14 -9.84 34.14 -5.87
N LEU A 15 -9.16 33.40 -4.98
CA LEU A 15 -9.11 31.95 -4.99
C LEU A 15 -10.22 31.32 -4.15
N VAL A 16 -10.95 30.39 -4.76
CA VAL A 16 -11.99 29.57 -4.10
C VAL A 16 -11.61 28.10 -4.15
N PHE A 17 -12.11 27.36 -3.16
CA PHE A 17 -11.97 25.89 -3.13
C PHE A 17 -13.26 25.27 -3.63
N GLY A 18 -13.11 24.30 -4.54
CA GLY A 18 -14.21 23.58 -5.16
C GLY A 18 -14.78 22.46 -4.30
N GLU A 19 -16.04 22.09 -4.55
CA GLU A 19 -16.65 20.86 -3.98
C GLU A 19 -16.02 19.56 -4.50
N GLY A 20 -15.21 19.66 -5.56
CA GLY A 20 -14.49 18.53 -6.13
C GLY A 20 -13.22 18.16 -5.37
N GLN A 21 -12.83 18.92 -4.35
CA GLN A 21 -11.56 18.70 -3.67
C GLN A 21 -11.72 17.71 -2.52
N ALA A 22 -10.76 16.78 -2.40
CA ALA A 22 -10.66 15.94 -1.22
C ALA A 22 -10.46 16.84 0.02
N ARG A 23 -11.11 16.51 1.14
CA ARG A 23 -10.96 17.31 2.37
C ARG A 23 -9.49 17.32 2.78
N ILE A 24 -8.98 18.50 3.09
CA ILE A 24 -7.63 18.68 3.65
C ILE A 24 -7.61 18.00 5.02
N ARG A 25 -7.10 16.77 5.08
CA ARG A 25 -6.59 16.17 6.32
C ARG A 25 -5.13 16.57 6.40
N GLY A 26 -4.87 17.71 7.03
CA GLY A 26 -3.52 18.18 7.33
C GLY A 26 -3.60 18.95 8.64
N ALA A 27 -2.80 18.55 9.63
CA ALA A 27 -2.71 19.26 10.89
C ALA A 27 -2.21 20.69 10.62
N ASP A 28 -2.79 21.70 11.28
CA ASP A 28 -2.43 23.12 11.11
C ASP A 28 -0.90 23.35 11.20
N LYS A 29 -0.22 22.57 12.03
CA LYS A 29 1.25 22.54 12.17
C LYS A 29 2.00 22.30 10.86
N GLU A 30 1.53 21.40 9.99
CA GLU A 30 2.23 21.12 8.74
C GLU A 30 2.08 22.26 7.71
N ILE A 31 1.03 23.08 7.84
CA ILE A 31 0.81 24.25 6.99
C ILE A 31 1.71 25.40 7.46
N GLU A 32 1.88 25.56 8.77
CA GLU A 32 2.81 26.53 9.35
C GLU A 32 4.27 26.23 8.96
N GLU A 33 4.69 24.97 9.03
CA GLU A 33 6.03 24.55 8.57
C GLU A 33 6.22 24.82 7.06
N LEU A 34 5.19 24.57 6.24
CA LEU A 34 5.21 24.90 4.81
C LEU A 34 5.27 26.41 4.60
N ALA A 35 4.55 27.21 5.38
CA ALA A 35 4.58 28.67 5.33
C ALA A 35 5.98 29.20 5.65
N GLU A 36 6.63 28.67 6.69
CA GLU A 36 8.01 29.01 7.04
C GLU A 36 9.01 28.59 5.97
N SER A 37 8.79 27.46 5.30
CA SER A 37 9.60 27.05 4.15
C SER A 37 9.44 28.00 2.96
N ILE A 38 8.20 28.34 2.59
CA ILE A 38 7.88 29.28 1.50
C ILE A 38 8.42 30.69 1.83
N ARG A 39 8.39 31.10 3.10
CA ARG A 39 8.97 32.37 3.55
C ARG A 39 10.48 32.42 3.31
N ARG A 40 11.19 31.31 3.57
CA ARG A 40 12.66 31.22 3.45
C ARG A 40 13.14 31.02 2.02
N HIS A 41 12.51 30.13 1.27
CA HIS A 41 13.01 29.65 -0.02
C HIS A 41 12.16 30.09 -1.22
N GLY A 42 11.02 30.74 -0.97
CA GLY A 42 10.02 30.99 -2.00
C GLY A 42 9.18 29.76 -2.31
N MET A 43 8.27 29.90 -3.27
CA MET A 43 7.43 28.79 -3.74
C MET A 43 8.01 28.25 -5.05
N LEU A 44 8.39 26.97 -5.06
CA LEU A 44 9.02 26.33 -6.21
C LEU A 44 8.00 25.88 -7.27
N GLU A 45 6.83 25.42 -6.83
CA GLU A 45 5.79 24.90 -7.72
C GLU A 45 4.54 25.78 -7.70
N PRO A 46 3.99 26.15 -8.88
CA PRO A 46 2.75 26.91 -8.97
C PRO A 46 1.54 26.06 -8.53
N ILE A 47 0.53 26.72 -7.95
CA ILE A 47 -0.79 26.08 -7.77
C ILE A 47 -1.46 25.88 -9.13
N VAL A 48 -2.40 24.93 -9.25
CA VAL A 48 -3.18 24.77 -10.49
C VAL A 48 -4.59 25.31 -10.26
N VAL A 49 -5.05 26.17 -11.16
CA VAL A 49 -6.36 26.84 -11.06
C VAL A 49 -7.11 26.83 -12.39
N CYS A 50 -8.43 26.95 -12.33
CA CYS A 50 -9.31 27.22 -13.48
C CYS A 50 -10.32 28.33 -13.15
N PRO A 51 -10.98 28.95 -14.14
CA PRO A 51 -12.16 29.78 -13.90
C PRO A 51 -13.20 29.05 -13.06
N SER A 52 -13.76 29.71 -12.04
CA SER A 52 -14.81 29.11 -11.23
C SER A 52 -16.11 29.00 -12.02
N ALA A 53 -16.78 27.85 -11.91
CA ALA A 53 -18.10 27.65 -12.51
C ALA A 53 -19.21 28.48 -11.81
N ARG A 54 -18.97 28.95 -10.57
CA ARG A 54 -19.96 29.70 -9.77
C ARG A 54 -19.81 31.21 -9.90
N ASP A 55 -18.57 31.68 -10.04
CA ASP A 55 -18.22 33.10 -10.04
C ASP A 55 -17.14 33.36 -11.09
N PRO A 56 -17.48 33.93 -12.26
CA PRO A 56 -16.54 34.17 -13.35
C PRO A 56 -15.35 35.08 -12.99
N GLN A 57 -15.45 35.85 -11.90
CA GLN A 57 -14.36 36.71 -11.43
C GLN A 57 -13.36 35.96 -10.54
N LYS A 58 -13.66 34.73 -10.13
CA LYS A 58 -12.84 33.93 -9.24
C LYS A 58 -12.20 32.75 -9.95
N LEU A 59 -11.11 32.30 -9.36
CA LEU A 59 -10.38 31.13 -9.79
C LEU A 59 -10.59 30.01 -8.78
N GLU A 60 -10.98 28.86 -9.26
CA GLU A 60 -11.10 27.64 -8.48
C GLU A 60 -9.75 26.94 -8.43
N VAL A 61 -9.29 26.64 -7.22
CA VAL A 61 -8.05 25.90 -7.00
C VAL A 61 -8.33 24.44 -7.30
N LEU A 62 -7.51 23.82 -8.15
CA LEU A 62 -7.56 22.40 -8.46
C LEU A 62 -6.50 21.62 -7.69
N MET A 63 -5.28 22.17 -7.58
CA MET A 63 -4.14 21.55 -6.89
C MET A 63 -3.37 22.59 -6.07
N GLY A 64 -2.75 22.18 -4.96
CA GLY A 64 -1.91 23.04 -4.12
C GLY A 64 -2.65 23.83 -3.04
N GLN A 65 -3.73 23.29 -2.48
CA GLN A 65 -4.53 23.97 -1.43
C GLN A 65 -3.67 24.39 -0.22
N ARG A 66 -2.75 23.53 0.23
CA ARG A 66 -1.82 23.84 1.34
C ARG A 66 -0.95 25.06 1.06
N ARG A 67 -0.53 25.26 -0.20
CA ARG A 67 0.24 26.43 -0.62
C ARG A 67 -0.60 27.71 -0.57
N VAL A 68 -1.89 27.62 -0.91
CA VAL A 68 -2.85 28.74 -0.76
C VAL A 68 -3.02 29.10 0.71
N GLN A 69 -3.21 28.12 1.60
CA GLN A 69 -3.31 28.36 3.04
C GLN A 69 -2.03 28.96 3.61
N ALA A 70 -0.86 28.43 3.25
CA ALA A 70 0.42 28.99 3.65
C ALA A 70 0.59 30.45 3.19
N HIS A 71 0.18 30.79 1.95
CA HIS A 71 0.21 32.18 1.47
C HIS A 71 -0.76 33.09 2.25
N ARG A 72 -1.92 32.56 2.69
CA ARG A 72 -2.86 33.28 3.56
C ARG A 72 -2.25 33.55 4.94
N ILE A 73 -1.58 32.57 5.55
CA ILE A 73 -0.87 32.71 6.83
C ILE A 73 0.24 33.77 6.72
N LEU A 74 1.02 33.73 5.64
CA LEU A 74 2.09 34.70 5.37
C LEU A 74 1.60 36.10 4.98
N GLY A 75 0.28 36.32 4.84
CA GLY A 75 -0.28 37.60 4.42
C GLY A 75 0.08 38.02 2.99
N ARG A 76 0.46 37.07 2.12
CA ARG A 76 0.83 37.37 0.73
C ARG A 76 -0.40 37.74 -0.09
N ARG A 77 -0.29 38.82 -0.89
CA ARG A 77 -1.37 39.30 -1.76
C ARG A 77 -1.57 38.42 -2.99
N THR A 78 -0.47 37.90 -3.52
CA THR A 78 -0.43 37.10 -4.74
C THR A 78 0.21 35.73 -4.50
N ILE A 79 -0.11 34.78 -5.37
CA ILE A 79 0.46 33.43 -5.42
C ILE A 79 0.67 33.02 -6.89
N LEU A 80 1.77 32.34 -7.20
CA LEU A 80 2.07 31.85 -8.54
C LEU A 80 1.13 30.69 -8.91
N ALA A 81 0.42 30.80 -10.02
CA ALA A 81 -0.57 29.83 -10.47
C ALA A 81 -0.41 29.46 -11.95
N ALA A 82 -0.55 28.17 -12.24
CA ALA A 82 -0.75 27.61 -13.56
C ALA A 82 -2.25 27.59 -13.87
N ILE A 83 -2.65 28.21 -14.98
CA ILE A 83 -4.04 28.48 -15.30
C ILE A 83 -4.50 27.58 -16.45
N ILE A 84 -5.59 26.85 -16.20
CA ILE A 84 -6.42 26.20 -17.20
C ILE A 84 -7.43 27.23 -17.69
N ASP A 85 -7.53 27.45 -19.01
CA ASP A 85 -8.28 28.53 -19.65
C ASP A 85 -9.81 28.37 -19.65
N ARG A 86 -10.32 27.29 -19.06
CA ARG A 86 -11.75 26.94 -19.06
C ARG A 86 -12.17 26.32 -17.73
N PRO A 87 -13.44 26.50 -17.31
CA PRO A 87 -13.98 25.77 -16.18
C PRO A 87 -13.78 24.27 -16.36
N VAL A 88 -13.46 23.60 -15.26
CA VAL A 88 -13.35 22.15 -15.20
C VAL A 88 -14.61 21.62 -14.53
N ASP A 89 -15.21 20.57 -15.09
CA ASP A 89 -16.37 19.94 -14.47
C ASP A 89 -15.99 19.31 -13.12
N LEU A 90 -16.98 19.14 -12.23
CA LEU A 90 -16.77 18.62 -10.88
C LEU A 90 -16.02 17.27 -10.86
N THR A 91 -16.32 16.41 -11.83
CA THR A 91 -15.73 15.08 -11.92
C THR A 91 -14.25 15.18 -12.30
N THR A 92 -13.90 16.01 -13.26
CA THR A 92 -12.52 16.26 -13.69
C THR A 92 -11.72 16.99 -12.60
N ALA A 93 -12.34 17.92 -11.87
CA ALA A 93 -11.72 18.54 -10.69
C ALA A 93 -11.41 17.51 -9.60
N ARG A 94 -12.33 16.57 -9.33
CA ARG A 94 -12.10 15.43 -8.43
C ARG A 94 -10.95 14.55 -8.90
N VAL A 95 -10.92 14.21 -10.19
CA VAL A 95 -9.82 13.40 -10.75
C VAL A 95 -8.48 14.09 -10.53
N LEU A 96 -8.35 15.37 -10.88
CA LEU A 96 -7.10 16.11 -10.71
C LEU A 96 -6.68 16.21 -9.24
N SER A 97 -7.62 16.48 -8.35
CA SER A 97 -7.38 16.51 -6.90
C SER A 97 -6.95 15.15 -6.35
N LEU A 98 -7.54 14.07 -6.89
CA LEU A 98 -7.23 12.71 -6.47
C LEU A 98 -5.89 12.26 -6.99
N THR A 99 -5.57 12.55 -8.26
CA THR A 99 -4.25 12.29 -8.84
C THR A 99 -3.14 13.02 -8.09
N GLU A 100 -3.35 14.27 -7.68
CA GLU A 100 -2.37 15.00 -6.85
C GLU A 100 -2.09 14.29 -5.53
N ASN A 101 -3.16 13.89 -4.83
CA ASN A 101 -3.03 13.14 -3.59
C ASN A 101 -2.35 11.79 -3.85
N LEU A 102 -2.74 11.07 -4.91
CA LEU A 102 -2.20 9.75 -5.30
C LEU A 102 -0.71 9.76 -5.67
N LEU A 103 -0.14 10.92 -5.96
CA LEU A 103 1.30 11.08 -6.22
C LEU A 103 2.11 11.38 -4.95
N ARG A 104 1.47 11.44 -3.77
CA ARG A 104 2.18 11.65 -2.49
C ARG A 104 2.87 10.36 -2.05
N VAL A 105 4.05 10.51 -1.45
CA VAL A 105 4.89 9.38 -1.01
C VAL A 105 4.25 8.60 0.15
N ASP A 106 3.44 9.25 0.99
CA ASP A 106 2.87 8.69 2.21
C ASP A 106 1.34 8.50 2.12
N LEU A 107 0.85 7.81 1.09
CA LEU A 107 -0.57 7.52 0.97
C LEU A 107 -1.01 6.34 1.83
N ASP A 108 -2.17 6.49 2.45
CA ASP A 108 -2.89 5.38 3.04
C ASP A 108 -3.44 4.46 1.94
N THR A 109 -3.48 3.15 2.21
CA THR A 109 -4.08 2.14 1.34
C THR A 109 -5.52 2.52 0.99
N ARG A 110 -6.26 3.07 1.96
CA ARG A 110 -7.63 3.55 1.77
C ARG A 110 -7.74 4.65 0.72
N ASP A 111 -6.84 5.62 0.76
CA ASP A 111 -6.85 6.74 -0.20
C ASP A 111 -6.59 6.25 -1.62
N ILE A 112 -5.71 5.24 -1.78
CA ILE A 112 -5.44 4.61 -3.08
C ILE A 112 -6.67 3.84 -3.59
N ILE A 113 -7.37 3.13 -2.70
CA ILE A 113 -8.63 2.43 -3.01
C ILE A 113 -9.68 3.42 -3.50
N ASP A 114 -10.03 4.41 -2.67
CA ASP A 114 -11.06 5.40 -2.99
C ASP A 114 -10.69 6.18 -4.26
N GLY A 115 -9.38 6.49 -4.39
CA GLY A 115 -8.66 6.88 -5.58
C GLY A 115 -9.07 6.16 -6.85
N CYS A 116 -8.61 4.92 -6.92
CA CYS A 116 -8.75 4.05 -8.07
C CYS A 116 -10.23 3.76 -8.37
N THR A 117 -11.05 3.50 -7.35
CA THR A 117 -12.48 3.18 -7.50
C THR A 117 -13.26 4.36 -8.08
N THR A 118 -13.02 5.58 -7.59
CA THR A 118 -13.68 6.79 -8.13
C THR A 118 -13.36 7.00 -9.60
N LEU A 119 -12.09 6.83 -9.99
CA LEU A 119 -11.66 6.97 -11.37
C LEU A 119 -12.18 5.84 -12.25
N TYR A 120 -12.26 4.63 -11.72
CA TYR A 120 -12.81 3.48 -12.44
C TYR A 120 -14.30 3.67 -12.74
N ARG A 121 -15.08 4.19 -11.80
CA ARG A 121 -16.50 4.55 -12.03
C ARG A 121 -16.66 5.61 -13.13
N LYS A 122 -15.69 6.51 -13.29
CA LYS A 122 -15.69 7.53 -14.36
C LYS A 122 -15.33 6.94 -15.72
N TYR A 123 -14.23 6.19 -15.79
CA TYR A 123 -13.63 5.77 -17.05
C TYR A 123 -14.08 4.37 -17.53
N GLY A 124 -14.63 3.54 -16.64
CA GLY A 124 -15.02 2.16 -16.92
C GLY A 124 -13.87 1.21 -17.26
N SER A 125 -12.61 1.66 -17.13
CA SER A 125 -11.43 0.93 -17.56
C SER A 125 -10.26 1.14 -16.61
N ALA A 126 -9.75 0.05 -16.04
CA ALA A 126 -8.56 0.08 -15.19
C ALA A 126 -7.31 0.55 -15.95
N ARG A 127 -7.28 0.38 -17.28
CA ARG A 127 -6.18 0.87 -18.13
C ARG A 127 -6.20 2.39 -18.21
N MET A 128 -7.36 2.99 -18.44
CA MET A 128 -7.52 4.45 -18.45
C MET A 128 -7.16 5.06 -17.09
N VAL A 129 -7.58 4.42 -16.00
CA VAL A 129 -7.21 4.86 -14.64
C VAL A 129 -5.70 4.82 -14.43
N ALA A 130 -5.00 3.78 -14.89
CA ALA A 130 -3.54 3.69 -14.79
C ALA A 130 -2.84 4.78 -15.62
N GLU A 131 -3.32 5.04 -16.84
CA GLU A 131 -2.79 6.10 -17.71
C GLU A 131 -2.97 7.50 -17.10
N GLU A 132 -4.13 7.76 -16.48
CA GLU A 132 -4.47 9.07 -15.88
C GLU A 132 -3.80 9.31 -14.52
N THR A 133 -3.51 8.25 -13.76
CA THR A 133 -2.88 8.35 -12.43
C THR A 133 -1.37 8.17 -12.46
N GLY A 134 -0.82 7.54 -13.50
CA GLY A 134 0.57 7.08 -13.55
C GLY A 134 0.86 5.87 -12.67
N LEU A 135 -0.15 5.30 -11.99
CA LEU A 135 0.02 4.10 -11.17
C LEU A 135 0.20 2.86 -12.06
N PRO A 136 0.99 1.86 -11.61
CA PRO A 136 1.11 0.60 -12.35
C PRO A 136 -0.26 -0.05 -12.58
N TYR A 137 -0.51 -0.56 -13.79
CA TYR A 137 -1.79 -1.19 -14.14
C TYR A 137 -2.22 -2.28 -13.13
N ASN A 138 -1.28 -3.11 -12.67
CA ASN A 138 -1.57 -4.15 -11.68
C ASN A 138 -1.98 -3.56 -10.33
N THR A 139 -1.43 -2.41 -9.95
CA THR A 139 -1.82 -1.67 -8.75
C THR A 139 -3.24 -1.16 -8.89
N VAL A 140 -3.58 -0.52 -10.01
CA VAL A 140 -4.95 -0.06 -10.24
C VAL A 140 -5.93 -1.24 -10.24
N ARG A 141 -5.61 -2.33 -10.97
CA ARG A 141 -6.47 -3.50 -11.13
C ARG A 141 -6.87 -4.16 -9.80
N LYS A 142 -5.99 -4.17 -8.80
CA LYS A 142 -6.34 -4.71 -7.48
C LYS A 142 -7.20 -3.73 -6.67
N HIS A 143 -6.90 -2.44 -6.69
CA HIS A 143 -7.61 -1.44 -5.89
C HIS A 143 -9.05 -1.21 -6.37
N VAL A 144 -9.31 -1.24 -7.69
CA VAL A 144 -10.67 -1.10 -8.23
C VAL A 144 -11.60 -2.28 -7.86
N LYS A 145 -11.03 -3.40 -7.42
CA LYS A 145 -11.78 -4.59 -7.00
C LYS A 145 -12.20 -4.54 -5.53
N TYR A 146 -11.81 -3.51 -4.78
CA TYR A 146 -12.12 -3.40 -3.36
C TYR A 146 -13.63 -3.49 -3.06
N ASP A 147 -14.45 -2.84 -3.88
CA ASP A 147 -15.91 -2.79 -3.71
C ASP A 147 -16.59 -4.17 -3.79
N ARG A 148 -15.90 -5.19 -4.30
CA ARG A 148 -16.43 -6.57 -4.39
C ARG A 148 -16.21 -7.38 -3.10
N LEU A 149 -15.38 -6.88 -2.18
CA LEU A 149 -15.09 -7.57 -0.93
C LEU A 149 -16.32 -7.58 -0.03
N THR A 150 -16.53 -8.66 0.73
CA THR A 150 -17.52 -8.67 1.82
C THR A 150 -17.16 -7.65 2.90
N THR A 151 -18.15 -7.24 3.69
CA THR A 151 -17.97 -6.26 4.79
C THR A 151 -16.83 -6.64 5.72
N GLU A 152 -16.72 -7.92 6.06
CA GLU A 152 -15.69 -8.46 6.95
C GLU A 152 -14.29 -8.26 6.36
N LEU A 153 -14.11 -8.54 5.07
CA LEU A 153 -12.84 -8.36 4.39
C LEU A 153 -12.48 -6.89 4.20
N GLN A 154 -13.48 -6.02 3.99
CA GLN A 154 -13.29 -4.58 3.94
C GLN A 154 -12.78 -4.06 5.29
N GLU A 155 -13.42 -4.45 6.41
CA GLU A 155 -12.99 -4.07 7.75
C GLU A 155 -11.55 -4.52 8.07
N MET A 156 -11.18 -5.73 7.69
CA MET A 156 -9.82 -6.26 7.90
C MET A 156 -8.75 -5.57 7.03
N VAL A 157 -9.12 -5.11 5.83
CA VAL A 157 -8.22 -4.33 4.98
C VAL A 157 -8.07 -2.91 5.52
N ASP A 158 -9.18 -2.27 5.90
CA ASP A 158 -9.20 -0.91 6.44
C ASP A 158 -8.48 -0.83 7.80
N SER A 159 -8.49 -1.89 8.61
CA SER A 159 -7.74 -1.97 9.87
C SER A 159 -6.25 -2.28 9.69
N GLY A 160 -5.82 -2.67 8.48
CA GLY A 160 -4.47 -3.12 8.19
C GLY A 160 -4.14 -4.55 8.67
N GLU A 161 -5.12 -5.29 9.21
CA GLU A 161 -4.97 -6.69 9.62
C GLU A 161 -4.65 -7.60 8.41
N VAL A 162 -5.26 -7.32 7.26
CA VAL A 162 -5.09 -8.11 6.03
C VAL A 162 -4.73 -7.21 4.86
N VAL A 163 -3.71 -7.59 4.11
CA VAL A 163 -3.36 -6.88 2.88
C VAL A 163 -4.39 -7.15 1.78
N LEU A 164 -4.72 -6.12 0.99
CA LEU A 164 -5.74 -6.19 -0.07
C LEU A 164 -5.60 -7.40 -1.02
N ASP A 165 -4.36 -7.78 -1.37
CA ASP A 165 -4.11 -8.95 -2.24
C ASP A 165 -4.58 -10.27 -1.62
N VAL A 166 -4.48 -10.42 -0.31
CA VAL A 166 -4.98 -11.59 0.42
C VAL A 166 -6.50 -11.55 0.47
N ALA A 167 -7.08 -10.42 0.87
CA ALA A 167 -8.53 -10.26 0.92
C ALA A 167 -9.19 -10.58 -0.43
N LEU A 168 -8.63 -10.10 -1.55
CA LEU A 168 -9.14 -10.40 -2.89
C LEU A 168 -9.10 -11.90 -3.24
N LYS A 169 -8.09 -12.63 -2.76
CA LYS A 169 -7.98 -14.08 -2.97
C LYS A 169 -8.98 -14.86 -2.12
N VAL A 170 -9.20 -14.41 -0.88
CA VAL A 170 -10.23 -14.98 0.00
C VAL A 170 -11.62 -14.73 -0.59
N GLN A 171 -11.87 -13.53 -1.11
CA GLN A 171 -13.13 -13.21 -1.81
C GLN A 171 -13.35 -14.12 -3.01
N ASP A 172 -12.32 -14.38 -3.83
CA ASP A 172 -12.45 -15.30 -4.98
C ASP A 172 -12.83 -16.74 -4.56
N VAL A 173 -12.58 -17.13 -3.30
CA VAL A 173 -13.03 -18.40 -2.72
C VAL A 173 -14.44 -18.30 -2.17
N ALA A 174 -14.78 -17.18 -1.51
CA ALA A 174 -16.12 -16.92 -0.97
C ALA A 174 -17.18 -16.75 -2.08
N ASP A 175 -16.79 -16.32 -3.27
CA ASP A 175 -17.66 -16.16 -4.45
C ASP A 175 -18.02 -17.52 -5.14
N THR A 176 -17.55 -18.66 -4.61
CA THR A 176 -17.86 -19.99 -5.17
C THR A 176 -19.27 -20.47 -4.81
N ASP A 177 -19.72 -21.58 -5.42
CA ASP A 177 -21.09 -22.12 -5.26
C ASP A 177 -21.48 -22.44 -3.79
N VAL A 178 -20.49 -22.57 -2.91
CA VAL A 178 -20.69 -22.73 -1.46
C VAL A 178 -20.18 -21.45 -0.77
N PRO A 179 -21.09 -20.52 -0.41
CA PRO A 179 -20.72 -19.31 0.32
C PRO A 179 -20.07 -19.68 1.65
N LEU A 180 -18.98 -18.99 1.98
CA LEU A 180 -18.36 -19.10 3.30
C LEU A 180 -19.14 -18.26 4.30
N GLU A 181 -19.30 -18.79 5.52
CA GLU A 181 -19.84 -18.00 6.62
C GLU A 181 -18.86 -16.87 7.01
N PRO A 182 -19.34 -15.74 7.55
CA PRO A 182 -18.49 -14.60 7.90
C PRO A 182 -17.28 -14.95 8.80
N ASP A 183 -17.46 -15.89 9.73
CA ASP A 183 -16.39 -16.34 10.63
C ASP A 183 -15.33 -17.17 9.91
N GLU A 184 -15.73 -18.00 8.93
CA GLU A 184 -14.80 -18.77 8.10
C GLU A 184 -13.99 -17.86 7.17
N VAL A 185 -14.62 -16.81 6.62
CA VAL A 185 -13.94 -15.78 5.81
C VAL A 185 -12.86 -15.09 6.63
N LYS A 186 -13.18 -14.64 7.84
CA LYS A 186 -12.22 -13.98 8.75
C LYS A 186 -11.08 -14.91 9.12
N LEU A 187 -11.37 -16.16 9.47
CA LEU A 187 -10.36 -17.15 9.81
C LEU A 187 -9.39 -17.41 8.65
N LEU A 188 -9.93 -17.66 7.45
CA LEU A 188 -9.13 -17.90 6.25
C LEU A 188 -8.23 -16.70 5.94
N ALA A 189 -8.75 -15.47 6.04
CA ALA A 189 -8.00 -14.25 5.77
C ALA A 189 -6.84 -14.01 6.75
N ARG A 190 -7.05 -14.26 8.05
CA ARG A 190 -6.00 -14.18 9.08
C ARG A 190 -4.87 -15.17 8.80
N GLU A 191 -5.23 -16.43 8.63
CA GLU A 191 -4.26 -17.50 8.43
C GLU A 191 -3.49 -17.33 7.12
N MET A 192 -4.18 -16.94 6.04
CA MET A 192 -3.51 -16.64 4.79
C MET A 192 -2.55 -15.45 4.90
N SER A 193 -2.79 -14.48 5.78
CA SER A 193 -1.89 -13.33 5.96
C SER A 193 -0.50 -13.76 6.46
N GLU A 194 -0.43 -14.81 7.30
CA GLU A 194 0.82 -15.39 7.80
C GLU A 194 1.50 -16.38 6.81
N MET A 195 0.80 -16.78 5.74
CA MET A 195 1.30 -17.74 4.77
C MET A 195 2.17 -17.15 3.66
N THR A 196 3.05 -17.98 3.09
CA THR A 196 3.75 -17.66 1.84
C THR A 196 2.79 -17.68 0.63
N ALA A 197 3.17 -17.00 -0.45
CA ALA A 197 2.38 -16.99 -1.68
C ALA A 197 2.11 -18.41 -2.26
N ALA A 198 3.05 -19.34 -2.08
CA ALA A 198 2.88 -20.73 -2.51
C ALA A 198 1.83 -21.46 -1.65
N GLN A 199 1.91 -21.33 -0.32
CA GLN A 199 0.93 -21.93 0.59
C GLN A 199 -0.48 -21.38 0.37
N ARG A 200 -0.61 -20.05 0.22
CA ARG A 200 -1.88 -19.40 -0.13
C ARG A 200 -2.49 -20.03 -1.39
N ARG A 201 -1.69 -20.25 -2.43
CA ARG A 201 -2.16 -20.85 -3.68
C ARG A 201 -2.62 -22.31 -3.48
N THR A 202 -1.93 -23.08 -2.65
CA THR A 202 -2.34 -24.46 -2.34
C THR A 202 -3.68 -24.49 -1.58
N VAL A 203 -3.84 -23.67 -0.54
CA VAL A 203 -5.08 -23.60 0.26
C VAL A 203 -6.28 -23.20 -0.61
N ILE A 204 -6.13 -22.15 -1.43
CA ILE A 204 -7.18 -21.69 -2.36
C ILE A 204 -7.56 -22.82 -3.32
N LYS A 205 -6.56 -23.48 -3.92
CA LYS A 205 -6.79 -24.57 -4.87
C LYS A 205 -7.52 -25.74 -4.22
N ALA A 206 -7.12 -26.14 -3.02
CA ALA A 206 -7.76 -27.23 -2.29
C ALA A 206 -9.24 -26.90 -1.95
N LYS A 207 -9.54 -25.67 -1.52
CA LYS A 207 -10.92 -25.24 -1.26
C LYS A 207 -11.76 -25.18 -2.53
N GLN A 208 -11.18 -24.76 -3.66
CA GLN A 208 -11.87 -24.76 -4.96
C GLN A 208 -12.15 -26.18 -5.49
N GLU A 209 -11.23 -27.12 -5.29
CA GLU A 209 -11.41 -28.52 -5.68
C GLU A 209 -12.35 -29.28 -4.74
N SER A 210 -12.53 -28.83 -3.50
CA SER A 210 -13.41 -29.45 -2.52
C SER A 210 -14.15 -28.41 -1.66
N PRO A 211 -15.18 -27.73 -2.23
CA PRO A 211 -15.88 -26.62 -1.57
C PRO A 211 -16.51 -26.96 -0.22
N GLU A 212 -16.98 -28.20 -0.05
CA GLU A 212 -17.59 -28.70 1.19
C GLU A 212 -16.60 -28.86 2.35
N THR A 213 -15.29 -28.81 2.09
CA THR A 213 -14.28 -29.04 3.13
C THR A 213 -14.21 -27.85 4.09
N PRO A 214 -14.37 -28.03 5.41
CA PRO A 214 -14.24 -26.95 6.37
C PRO A 214 -12.88 -26.27 6.28
N VAL A 215 -12.87 -24.93 6.37
CA VAL A 215 -11.65 -24.12 6.27
C VAL A 215 -10.59 -24.58 7.28
N GLU A 216 -11.00 -24.90 8.50
CA GLU A 216 -10.11 -25.38 9.58
C GLU A 216 -9.32 -26.64 9.20
N SER A 217 -9.94 -27.57 8.48
CA SER A 217 -9.29 -28.83 8.06
C SER A 217 -8.21 -28.56 7.01
N LEU A 218 -8.51 -27.70 6.03
CA LEU A 218 -7.55 -27.29 4.99
C LEU A 218 -6.36 -26.54 5.58
N LEU A 219 -6.62 -25.66 6.55
CA LEU A 219 -5.58 -24.95 7.27
C LEU A 219 -4.71 -25.91 8.06
N LYS A 220 -5.24 -26.87 8.81
CA LYS A 220 -4.39 -27.86 9.51
C LYS A 220 -3.46 -28.63 8.57
N GLU A 221 -3.96 -28.98 7.39
CA GLU A 221 -3.22 -29.75 6.40
C GLU A 221 -2.13 -28.92 5.69
N HIS A 222 -2.36 -27.63 5.45
CA HIS A 222 -1.53 -26.80 4.56
C HIS A 222 -0.90 -25.57 5.23
N ALA A 223 -1.33 -25.21 6.44
CA ALA A 223 -0.78 -24.11 7.25
C ALA A 223 0.51 -24.50 7.97
N SER A 224 0.87 -25.79 8.04
CA SER A 224 2.14 -26.22 8.60
C SER A 224 3.29 -25.54 7.86
N PRO A 225 3.99 -24.56 8.46
CA PRO A 225 5.10 -23.93 7.80
C PRO A 225 6.18 -24.99 7.68
N LYS A 226 6.68 -25.24 6.46
CA LYS A 226 8.03 -25.80 6.36
C LYS A 226 8.92 -24.83 7.11
N LYS A 227 9.36 -25.18 8.32
CA LYS A 227 10.22 -24.36 9.17
C LYS A 227 11.28 -23.75 8.26
N LYS A 228 11.29 -22.41 8.11
CA LYS A 228 12.19 -21.73 7.20
C LYS A 228 13.62 -22.14 7.57
N VAL A 229 14.26 -22.95 6.72
CA VAL A 229 15.66 -23.35 6.93
C VAL A 229 16.49 -22.07 6.80
N LYS A 230 17.15 -21.66 7.88
CA LYS A 230 18.09 -20.54 7.86
C LYS A 230 19.47 -21.09 7.55
N GLN A 231 20.07 -20.63 6.45
CA GLN A 231 21.45 -20.98 6.13
C GLN A 231 22.39 -20.00 6.85
N ILE A 232 23.38 -20.53 7.55
CA ILE A 232 24.40 -19.76 8.24
C ILE A 232 25.71 -19.95 7.46
N ILE A 233 26.37 -18.86 7.10
CA ILE A 233 27.70 -18.87 6.50
C ILE A 233 28.69 -18.51 7.60
N VAL A 234 29.65 -19.41 7.87
CA VAL A 234 30.66 -19.24 8.93
C VAL A 234 32.03 -19.21 8.28
N THR A 235 32.88 -18.28 8.73
CA THR A 235 34.29 -18.24 8.32
C THR A 235 35.11 -18.98 9.38
N LEU A 236 35.89 -19.98 8.96
CA LEU A 236 36.72 -20.79 9.85
C LEU A 236 38.19 -20.37 9.71
N SER A 237 38.93 -20.39 10.81
CA SER A 237 40.40 -20.35 10.77
C SER A 237 40.97 -21.64 10.13
N PRO A 238 42.24 -21.62 9.68
CA PRO A 238 42.87 -22.81 9.10
C PRO A 238 42.83 -24.04 10.02
N ASP A 239 43.07 -23.83 11.32
CA ASP A 239 43.09 -24.91 12.32
C ASP A 239 41.69 -25.50 12.55
N GLU A 240 40.66 -24.65 12.65
CA GLU A 240 39.26 -25.09 12.79
C GLU A 240 38.78 -25.84 11.54
N HIS A 241 39.18 -25.39 10.35
CA HIS A 241 38.86 -26.08 9.11
C HIS A 241 39.52 -27.47 9.06
N GLN A 242 40.79 -27.57 9.48
CA GLN A 242 41.51 -28.85 9.53
C GLN A 242 40.89 -29.81 10.56
N ALA A 243 40.49 -29.29 11.72
CA ALA A 243 39.78 -30.07 12.73
C ALA A 243 38.42 -30.58 12.22
N LEU A 244 37.64 -29.72 11.54
CA LEU A 244 36.38 -30.10 10.93
C LEU A 244 36.56 -31.16 9.84
N GLN A 245 37.61 -31.05 9.02
CA GLN A 245 37.98 -32.06 8.02
C GLN A 245 38.30 -33.42 8.66
N ALA A 246 39.10 -33.42 9.72
CA ALA A 246 39.45 -34.65 10.43
C ALA A 246 38.21 -35.31 11.05
N TYR A 247 37.33 -34.52 11.68
CA TYR A 247 36.07 -34.99 12.26
C TYR A 247 35.12 -35.56 11.20
N ALA A 248 34.97 -34.88 10.06
CA ALA A 248 34.16 -35.34 8.94
C ALA A 248 34.66 -36.69 8.38
N LYS A 249 35.99 -36.84 8.25
CA LYS A 249 36.63 -38.08 7.79
C LYS A 249 36.41 -39.23 8.77
N GLN A 250 36.55 -38.99 10.07
CA GLN A 250 36.31 -39.99 11.11
C GLN A 250 34.86 -40.48 11.10
N ARG A 251 33.90 -39.57 10.96
CA ARG A 251 32.46 -39.88 10.92
C ARG A 251 31.96 -40.34 9.54
N LYS A 252 32.81 -40.33 8.51
CA LYS A 252 32.47 -40.66 7.12
C LYS A 252 31.30 -39.83 6.57
N VAL A 253 31.30 -38.53 6.83
CA VAL A 253 30.28 -37.57 6.37
C VAL A 253 30.93 -36.37 5.65
N THR A 254 30.12 -35.54 4.97
CA THR A 254 30.61 -34.27 4.40
C THR A 254 30.94 -33.26 5.50
N GLN A 255 31.78 -32.27 5.20
CA GLN A 255 32.13 -31.20 6.15
C GLN A 255 30.89 -30.42 6.61
N ASP A 256 29.94 -30.14 5.70
CA ASP A 256 28.67 -29.47 6.05
C ASP A 256 27.85 -30.28 7.07
N LYS A 257 27.78 -31.60 6.87
CA LYS A 257 27.04 -32.49 7.77
C LYS A 257 27.75 -32.66 9.11
N ALA A 258 29.08 -32.71 9.10
CA ALA A 258 29.91 -32.68 10.31
C ALA A 258 29.70 -31.38 11.11
N ALA A 259 29.67 -30.23 10.43
CA ALA A 259 29.43 -28.93 11.05
C ALA A 259 28.02 -28.86 11.66
N HIS A 260 27.01 -29.34 10.93
CA HIS A 260 25.65 -29.44 11.46
C HIS A 260 25.60 -30.28 12.74
N ILE A 261 26.23 -31.47 12.75
CA ILE A 261 26.25 -32.35 13.93
C ILE A 261 26.89 -31.63 15.12
N LEU A 262 28.06 -31.01 14.93
CA LEU A 262 28.75 -30.30 16.01
C LEU A 262 27.92 -29.14 16.57
N ILE A 263 27.24 -28.38 15.71
CA ILE A 263 26.36 -27.29 16.13
C ILE A 263 25.14 -27.84 16.89
N SER A 264 24.52 -28.92 16.40
CA SER A 264 23.39 -29.56 17.07
C SER A 264 23.76 -30.08 18.45
N ASP A 265 24.84 -30.86 18.55
CA ASP A 265 25.32 -31.45 19.80
C ASP A 265 25.63 -30.35 20.84
N ALA A 266 26.29 -29.26 20.41
CA ALA A 266 26.62 -28.14 21.29
C ALA A 266 25.36 -27.40 21.79
N LEU A 267 24.37 -27.18 20.92
CA LEU A 267 23.13 -26.50 21.29
C LEU A 267 22.26 -27.35 22.23
N GLU A 268 22.24 -28.67 22.07
CA GLU A 268 21.54 -29.60 22.97
C GLU A 268 22.14 -29.54 24.38
N LEU A 269 23.46 -29.61 24.50
CA LEU A 269 24.15 -29.48 25.78
C LEU A 269 23.86 -28.14 26.48
N MET A 270 23.86 -27.03 25.72
CA MET A 270 23.53 -25.70 26.28
C MET A 270 22.07 -25.59 26.77
N LEU A 271 21.15 -26.34 26.18
CA LEU A 271 19.75 -26.36 26.61
C LEU A 271 19.58 -27.20 27.87
N GLU A 272 20.26 -28.35 27.96
CA GLU A 272 20.25 -29.22 29.15
C GLU A 272 20.85 -28.52 30.38
N GLU A 273 21.93 -27.75 30.21
CA GLU A 273 22.53 -26.94 31.29
C GLU A 273 21.60 -25.82 31.79
N LYS A 274 20.74 -25.26 30.92
CA LYS A 274 19.77 -24.22 31.30
C LYS A 274 18.52 -24.76 31.99
N LEU A 275 18.21 -26.03 31.82
CA LEU A 275 17.06 -26.71 32.46
C LEU A 275 17.41 -27.27 33.84
N SER A 276 18.70 -27.36 34.17
CA SER A 276 19.24 -27.87 35.43
C SER A 276 19.70 -26.77 36.41
N ALA A 277 19.61 -25.50 36.01
CA ALA A 277 19.89 -24.31 36.80
C ALA A 277 18.60 -23.57 37.18
#